data_AF-A0A923EHH2-F1
#
_entry.id   AF-A0A923EHH2-F1
#
_cell.length_a   1.000
_cell.length_b   1.000
_cell.length_c   1.000
_cell.angle_alpha   90.00
_cell.angle_beta   90.00
_cell.angle_gamma   90.00
#
_symmetry.space_group_name_H-M   'P 1'
#
loop_
_entity.id
_entity.type
_entity.pdbx_description
1 polymer ?
#
loop_
_entity_poly.entity_id
_entity_poly.type
_entity_poly.pdbx_seq_one_letter_code
_entity_poly.pdbx_strand_id
1 'polypeptide(L)'
;MGLNHSFKTARKKIVALDADEREVVMAICRDIYQAQVRLTENARPILERCMSNCRGLCCRNIHPADIITEWDLLYILVMAPQMEEAMAACLKRERFFPSDCIFLENGTGPCLFPDNLRPERCIISFCRVEPSVEKEIGRVMGGFSRLIRFFLFRPLRRLSRWLRPLNSAREP
;
A
#
# COMPACT_ATOMS: atom_id res chain seq x y z
N MET A 1 -13.17 -8.56 8.21
CA MET A 1 -13.65 -7.80 7.03
C MET A 1 -12.84 -8.25 5.84
N GLY A 2 -13.47 -8.49 4.68
CA GLY A 2 -12.74 -8.92 3.46
C GLY A 2 -11.95 -7.80 2.80
N LEU A 3 -10.96 -8.16 2.01
CA LEU A 3 -10.10 -7.26 1.25
C LEU A 3 -10.89 -6.40 0.25
N ASN A 4 -11.97 -6.93 -0.33
CA ASN A 4 -12.87 -6.16 -1.21
C ASN A 4 -13.56 -5.01 -0.45
N HIS A 5 -13.93 -5.22 0.82
CA HIS A 5 -14.46 -4.13 1.66
C HIS A 5 -13.38 -3.05 1.87
N SER A 6 -12.17 -3.46 2.25
CA SER A 6 -11.03 -2.54 2.43
C SER A 6 -10.71 -1.77 1.15
N PHE A 7 -10.80 -2.41 -0.03
CA PHE A 7 -10.59 -1.77 -1.33
C PHE A 7 -11.61 -0.66 -1.59
N LYS A 8 -12.90 -0.94 -1.35
CA LYS A 8 -13.95 0.07 -1.47
C LYS A 8 -13.74 1.23 -0.51
N THR A 9 -13.30 0.96 0.72
CA THR A 9 -13.00 2.00 1.70
C THR A 9 -11.80 2.86 1.28
N ALA A 10 -10.72 2.25 0.79
CA ALA A 10 -9.57 2.95 0.25
C ALA A 10 -9.95 3.89 -0.90
N ARG A 11 -10.76 3.41 -1.87
CA ARG A 11 -11.30 4.26 -2.96
C ARG A 11 -12.10 5.44 -2.44
N LYS A 12 -13.01 5.21 -1.48
CA LYS A 12 -13.80 6.30 -0.85
C LYS A 12 -12.90 7.34 -0.19
N LYS A 13 -11.84 6.92 0.50
CA LYS A 13 -10.87 7.84 1.12
C LYS A 13 -10.17 8.72 0.08
N ILE A 14 -9.74 8.13 -1.04
CA ILE A 14 -9.08 8.84 -2.15
C ILE A 14 -10.04 9.83 -2.82
N VAL A 15 -11.27 9.41 -3.14
CA VAL A 15 -12.28 10.27 -3.78
C VAL A 15 -12.61 11.48 -2.90
N ALA A 16 -12.66 11.29 -1.57
CA ALA A 16 -12.98 12.37 -0.65
C ALA A 16 -11.89 13.47 -0.55
N LEU A 17 -10.66 13.22 -1.02
CA LEU A 17 -9.55 14.17 -0.93
C LEU A 17 -9.78 15.41 -1.80
N ASP A 18 -9.52 16.59 -1.22
CA ASP A 18 -9.40 17.84 -1.98
C ASP A 18 -8.04 17.93 -2.71
N ALA A 19 -7.82 18.96 -3.53
CA ALA A 19 -6.61 19.09 -4.34
C ALA A 19 -5.33 19.16 -3.48
N ASP A 20 -5.32 19.98 -2.43
CA ASP A 20 -4.17 20.13 -1.54
C ASP A 20 -3.89 18.82 -0.77
N GLU A 21 -4.95 18.15 -0.31
CA GLU A 21 -4.86 16.87 0.36
C GLU A 21 -4.31 15.78 -0.58
N ARG A 22 -4.68 15.79 -1.86
CA ARG A 22 -4.14 14.86 -2.87
C ARG A 22 -2.64 15.05 -3.05
N GLU A 23 -2.16 16.28 -3.15
CA GLU A 23 -0.73 16.58 -3.27
C GLU A 23 0.05 16.08 -2.04
N VAL A 24 -0.47 16.31 -0.84
CA VAL A 24 0.16 15.81 0.40
C VAL A 24 0.20 14.28 0.44
N VAL A 25 -0.90 13.61 0.11
CA VAL A 25 -0.96 12.15 0.09
C VAL A 25 -0.01 11.60 -0.98
N MET A 26 0.01 12.20 -2.17
CA MET A 26 0.93 11.82 -3.25
C MET A 26 2.39 11.95 -2.82
N ALA A 27 2.76 13.05 -2.15
CA ALA A 27 4.11 13.22 -1.61
C ALA A 27 4.49 12.12 -0.60
N ILE A 28 3.59 11.80 0.34
CA ILE A 28 3.80 10.70 1.30
C ILE A 28 3.96 9.37 0.57
N CYS A 29 3.13 9.09 -0.44
CA CYS A 29 3.22 7.86 -1.21
C CYS A 29 4.51 7.78 -2.04
N ARG A 30 4.98 8.88 -2.62
CA ARG A 30 6.29 8.93 -3.29
C ARG A 30 7.45 8.62 -2.34
N ASP A 31 7.42 9.16 -1.13
CA ASP A 31 8.42 8.83 -0.10
C ASP A 31 8.41 7.34 0.24
N ILE A 32 7.22 6.74 0.40
CA ILE A 32 7.07 5.30 0.64
C ILE A 32 7.65 4.52 -0.54
N TYR A 33 7.32 4.90 -1.77
CA TYR A 33 7.83 4.24 -2.98
C TYR A 33 9.36 4.28 -3.04
N GLN A 34 9.99 5.42 -2.75
CA GLN A 34 11.45 5.53 -2.71
C GLN A 34 12.07 4.64 -1.62
N ALA A 35 11.41 4.51 -0.46
CA ALA A 35 11.84 3.57 0.56
C ALA A 35 11.67 2.10 0.12
N GLN A 36 10.60 1.76 -0.61
CA GLN A 36 10.40 0.43 -1.19
C GLN A 36 11.46 0.09 -2.23
N VAL A 37 11.86 1.03 -3.10
CA VAL A 37 12.95 0.84 -4.06
C VAL A 37 14.25 0.48 -3.34
N ARG A 38 14.64 1.26 -2.32
CA ARG A 38 15.87 0.99 -1.53
C ARG A 38 15.79 -0.35 -0.79
N LEU A 39 14.61 -0.67 -0.24
CA LEU A 39 14.40 -1.97 0.39
C LEU A 39 14.61 -3.09 -0.62
N THR A 40 14.05 -2.97 -1.84
CA THR A 40 14.16 -3.98 -2.89
C THR A 40 15.60 -4.19 -3.31
N GLU A 41 16.34 -3.11 -3.54
CA GLU A 41 17.76 -3.17 -3.90
C GLU A 41 18.59 -3.90 -2.84
N ASN A 42 18.37 -3.57 -1.56
CA ASN A 42 19.09 -4.19 -0.45
C ASN A 42 18.62 -5.62 -0.14
N ALA A 43 17.32 -5.90 -0.36
CA ALA A 43 16.72 -7.20 -0.12
C ALA A 43 16.87 -8.17 -1.29
N ARG A 44 17.33 -7.72 -2.47
CA ARG A 44 17.51 -8.57 -3.66
C ARG A 44 18.17 -9.94 -3.37
N PRO A 45 19.32 -10.04 -2.69
CA PRO A 45 19.92 -11.35 -2.39
C PRO A 45 19.08 -12.21 -1.44
N ILE A 46 18.25 -11.60 -0.59
CA ILE A 46 17.32 -12.32 0.30
C ILE A 46 16.12 -12.80 -0.52
N LEU A 47 15.55 -11.93 -1.36
CA LEU A 47 14.44 -12.23 -2.25
C LEU A 47 14.77 -13.34 -3.24
N GLU A 48 15.94 -13.29 -3.89
CA GLU A 48 16.39 -14.34 -4.82
C GLU A 48 16.48 -15.71 -4.14
N ARG A 49 17.13 -15.78 -2.96
CA ARG A 49 17.21 -17.01 -2.15
C ARG A 49 15.83 -17.47 -1.68
N CYS A 50 14.99 -16.54 -1.25
CA CYS A 50 13.64 -16.80 -0.78
C CYS A 50 12.80 -17.40 -1.93
N MET A 51 12.78 -16.78 -3.11
CA MET A 51 12.05 -17.26 -4.28
C MET A 51 12.56 -18.61 -4.79
N SER A 52 13.88 -18.80 -4.87
CA SER A 52 14.48 -20.07 -5.30
C SER A 52 14.11 -21.23 -4.37
N ASN A 53 14.08 -20.97 -3.06
CA ASN A 53 13.75 -21.98 -2.05
C ASN A 53 12.23 -22.18 -1.92
N CYS A 54 11.46 -21.12 -2.14
CA CYS A 54 10.02 -21.13 -1.97
C CYS A 54 9.28 -21.81 -3.12
N ARG A 55 9.85 -21.86 -4.35
CA ARG A 55 9.25 -22.51 -5.53
C ARG A 55 7.79 -22.07 -5.80
N GLY A 56 7.48 -20.81 -5.51
CA GLY A 56 6.12 -20.24 -5.66
C GLY A 56 5.12 -20.59 -4.56
N LEU A 57 5.53 -21.25 -3.47
CA LEU A 57 4.65 -21.62 -2.36
C LEU A 57 4.25 -20.43 -1.46
N CYS A 58 5.00 -19.33 -1.47
CA CYS A 58 4.74 -18.14 -0.65
C CYS A 58 3.41 -17.48 -1.01
N CYS A 59 2.94 -17.71 -2.23
CA CYS A 59 1.67 -17.19 -2.70
C CYS A 59 0.54 -18.22 -2.64
N ARG A 60 0.76 -19.41 -2.06
CA ARG A 60 -0.26 -20.47 -1.96
C ARG A 60 -0.88 -20.55 -0.58
N ASN A 61 -2.15 -20.91 -0.53
CA ASN A 61 -2.90 -21.14 0.71
C ASN A 61 -2.81 -19.97 1.70
N ILE A 62 -2.86 -18.74 1.18
CA ILE A 62 -2.84 -17.51 1.97
C ILE A 62 -4.25 -16.95 2.09
N HIS A 63 -4.48 -16.15 3.13
CA HIS A 63 -5.62 -15.26 3.18
C HIS A 63 -5.12 -13.84 2.82
N PRO A 64 -5.37 -13.32 1.60
CA PRO A 64 -4.77 -12.06 1.16
C PRO A 64 -5.05 -10.86 2.07
N ALA A 65 -6.17 -10.86 2.79
CA ALA A 65 -6.50 -9.80 3.75
C ALA A 65 -5.59 -9.78 5.00
N ASP A 66 -4.83 -10.85 5.24
CA ASP A 66 -3.89 -10.94 6.38
C ASP A 66 -2.54 -10.30 6.01
N ILE A 67 -2.26 -10.18 4.71
CA ILE A 67 -1.02 -9.60 4.16
C ILE A 67 -1.27 -8.19 3.63
N ILE A 68 -2.47 -7.93 3.10
CA ILE A 68 -2.84 -6.68 2.45
C ILE A 68 -3.88 -5.94 3.28
N THR A 69 -3.50 -4.77 3.78
CA THR A 69 -4.39 -3.90 4.56
C THR A 69 -5.04 -2.82 3.69
N GLU A 70 -6.00 -2.10 4.25
CA GLU A 70 -6.62 -0.95 3.59
C GLU A 70 -5.62 0.13 3.15
N TRP A 71 -4.62 0.42 3.99
CA TRP A 71 -3.62 1.45 3.72
C TRP A 71 -2.73 1.10 2.53
N ASP A 72 -2.52 -0.18 2.34
CA ASP A 72 -1.77 -0.70 1.22
C ASP A 72 -2.52 -0.55 -0.09
N LEU A 73 -3.83 -0.85 -0.08
CA LEU A 73 -4.70 -0.64 -1.23
C LEU A 73 -4.77 0.85 -1.58
N LEU A 74 -4.86 1.72 -0.57
CA LEU A 74 -4.84 3.17 -0.76
C LEU A 74 -3.54 3.62 -1.43
N TYR A 75 -2.40 3.19 -0.90
CA TYR A 75 -1.10 3.52 -1.45
C TYR A 75 -0.94 3.02 -2.90
N ILE A 76 -1.36 1.77 -3.18
CA ILE A 76 -1.33 1.20 -4.53
C ILE A 76 -2.19 2.02 -5.49
N LEU A 77 -3.42 2.36 -5.10
CA LEU A 77 -4.34 3.14 -5.93
C LEU A 77 -3.85 4.57 -6.19
N VAL A 78 -3.10 5.17 -5.26
CA VAL A 78 -2.48 6.49 -5.46
C VAL A 78 -1.29 6.41 -6.41
N MET A 79 -0.43 5.40 -6.26
CA MET A 79 0.81 5.28 -7.04
C MET A 79 0.60 4.66 -8.43
N ALA A 80 -0.42 3.83 -8.59
CA ALA A 80 -0.71 3.11 -9.84
C ALA A 80 -2.24 3.08 -10.09
N PRO A 81 -2.87 4.25 -10.34
CA PRO A 81 -4.32 4.34 -10.52
C PRO A 81 -4.86 3.47 -11.66
N GLN A 82 -4.06 3.24 -12.71
CA GLN A 82 -4.39 2.35 -13.82
C GLN A 82 -4.63 0.90 -13.40
N MET A 83 -4.19 0.49 -12.20
CA MET A 83 -4.39 -0.86 -11.68
C MET A 83 -5.76 -1.08 -11.04
N GLU A 84 -6.55 -0.03 -10.84
CA GLU A 84 -7.82 -0.08 -10.11
C GLU A 84 -8.77 -1.14 -10.68
N GLU A 85 -8.93 -1.19 -12.00
CA GLU A 85 -9.82 -2.14 -12.67
C GLU A 85 -9.32 -3.58 -12.52
N ALA A 86 -8.02 -3.81 -12.73
CA ALA A 86 -7.41 -5.13 -12.60
C ALA A 86 -7.52 -5.65 -11.15
N MET A 87 -7.26 -4.79 -10.16
CA MET A 87 -7.45 -5.13 -8.75
C MET A 87 -8.91 -5.45 -8.43
N ALA A 88 -9.85 -4.64 -8.92
CA ALA A 88 -11.27 -4.87 -8.72
C ALA A 88 -11.71 -6.21 -9.33
N ALA A 89 -11.21 -6.57 -10.51
CA ALA A 89 -11.45 -7.87 -11.14
C ALA A 89 -10.91 -9.03 -10.29
N CYS A 90 -9.69 -8.92 -9.75
CA CYS A 90 -9.13 -9.92 -8.85
C CYS A 90 -9.95 -10.08 -7.57
N LEU A 91 -10.38 -8.98 -6.95
CA LEU A 91 -11.15 -8.96 -5.70
C LEU A 91 -12.57 -9.51 -5.84
N LYS A 92 -13.14 -9.55 -7.05
CA LYS A 92 -14.41 -10.28 -7.30
C LYS A 92 -14.28 -11.78 -7.06
N ARG A 93 -13.07 -12.32 -7.16
CA ARG A 93 -12.75 -13.74 -6.94
C ARG A 93 -12.32 -14.02 -5.49
N GLU A 94 -12.37 -13.02 -4.61
CA GLU A 94 -12.03 -13.19 -3.19
C GLU A 94 -12.86 -14.31 -2.57
N ARG A 95 -12.17 -15.26 -1.94
CA ARG A 95 -12.77 -16.37 -1.20
C ARG A 95 -12.60 -16.15 0.29
N PHE A 96 -13.53 -16.67 1.07
CA PHE A 96 -13.45 -16.66 2.54
C PHE A 96 -12.39 -17.63 3.09
N PHE A 97 -12.02 -18.64 2.30
CA PHE A 97 -11.03 -19.64 2.68
C PHE A 97 -9.67 -19.33 2.05
N PRO A 98 -8.56 -19.72 2.70
CA PRO A 98 -7.23 -19.58 2.15
C PRO A 98 -7.14 -20.15 0.73
N SER A 99 -6.52 -19.40 -0.17
CA SER A 99 -6.33 -19.78 -1.56
C SER A 99 -4.99 -19.27 -2.06
N ASP A 100 -4.66 -19.60 -3.29
CA ASP A 100 -3.57 -18.92 -3.97
C ASP A 100 -3.85 -17.41 -4.03
N CYS A 101 -2.79 -16.62 -4.03
CA CYS A 101 -2.86 -15.17 -4.03
C CYS A 101 -3.66 -14.68 -5.24
N ILE A 102 -4.75 -13.96 -4.99
CA ILE A 102 -5.67 -13.48 -6.02
C ILE A 102 -5.05 -12.47 -7.00
N PHE A 103 -3.87 -11.94 -6.67
CA PHE A 103 -3.12 -10.99 -7.49
C PHE A 103 -2.08 -11.65 -8.39
N LEU A 104 -1.93 -12.97 -8.37
CA LEU A 104 -1.12 -13.67 -9.36
C LEU A 104 -1.88 -13.83 -10.68
N GLU A 105 -1.16 -13.64 -11.78
CA GLU A 105 -1.67 -13.99 -13.10
C GLU A 105 -1.95 -15.51 -13.15
N ASN A 106 -3.19 -15.90 -13.47
CA ASN A 106 -3.63 -17.31 -13.50
C ASN A 106 -3.31 -18.13 -12.22
N GLY A 107 -3.15 -17.48 -11.06
CA GLY A 107 -2.89 -18.13 -9.77
C GLY A 107 -1.45 -18.68 -9.58
N THR A 108 -0.60 -18.59 -10.59
CA THR A 108 0.79 -19.12 -10.56
C THR A 108 1.82 -18.25 -11.27
N GLY A 109 1.38 -17.31 -12.11
CA GLY A 109 2.21 -16.38 -12.86
C GLY A 109 2.72 -15.20 -12.02
N PRO A 110 3.29 -14.18 -12.65
CA PRO A 110 3.82 -13.02 -11.95
C PRO A 110 2.73 -12.31 -11.14
N CYS A 111 3.17 -11.60 -10.10
CA CYS A 111 2.28 -10.72 -9.36
C CYS A 111 1.83 -9.57 -10.27
N LEU A 112 0.55 -9.18 -10.17
CA LEU A 112 0.00 -8.02 -10.88
C LEU A 112 0.70 -6.72 -10.46
N PHE A 113 1.19 -6.63 -9.23
CA PHE A 113 1.88 -5.43 -8.72
C PHE A 113 3.30 -5.33 -9.28
N PRO A 114 3.72 -4.13 -9.75
CA PRO A 114 5.11 -3.87 -10.11
C PRO A 114 6.06 -4.17 -8.95
N ASP A 115 7.27 -4.62 -9.27
CA ASP A 115 8.26 -5.13 -8.31
C ASP A 115 8.50 -4.20 -7.11
N ASN A 116 8.62 -2.89 -7.37
CA ASN A 116 8.92 -1.88 -6.35
C ASN A 116 7.68 -1.34 -5.63
N LEU A 117 6.47 -1.76 -6.03
CA LEU A 117 5.27 -1.15 -5.49
C LEU A 117 5.08 -1.59 -4.04
N ARG A 118 5.15 -2.89 -3.74
CA ARG A 118 4.96 -3.39 -2.37
C ARG A 118 5.70 -4.69 -2.02
N PRO A 119 7.02 -4.77 -2.25
CA PRO A 119 7.80 -5.97 -1.94
C PRO A 119 7.96 -6.20 -0.42
N GLU A 120 7.94 -5.14 0.40
CA GLU A 120 8.06 -5.22 1.86
C GLU A 120 7.17 -6.28 2.50
N ARG A 121 5.91 -6.37 2.09
CA ARG A 121 4.95 -7.29 2.72
C ARG A 121 5.25 -8.73 2.41
N CYS A 122 5.67 -9.02 1.18
CA CYS A 122 6.13 -10.34 0.82
C CYS A 122 7.43 -10.70 1.56
N ILE A 123 8.35 -9.74 1.72
CA ILE A 123 9.60 -9.95 2.46
C ILE A 123 9.31 -10.28 3.92
N ILE A 124 8.50 -9.48 4.61
CA ILE A 124 8.19 -9.68 6.03
C ILE A 124 7.39 -10.96 6.24
N SER A 125 6.43 -11.26 5.35
CA SER A 125 5.56 -12.43 5.53
C SER A 125 6.23 -13.75 5.19
N PHE A 126 7.16 -13.79 4.22
CA PHE A 126 7.65 -15.05 3.65
C PHE A 126 9.15 -15.27 3.72
N CYS A 127 9.94 -14.20 3.88
CA CYS A 127 11.39 -14.32 3.89
C CYS A 127 11.93 -14.14 5.31
N ARG A 128 13.07 -14.76 5.60
CA ARG A 128 13.77 -14.53 6.86
C ARG A 128 14.39 -13.13 6.82
N VAL A 129 13.84 -12.22 7.61
CA VAL A 129 14.32 -10.85 7.73
C VAL A 129 15.70 -10.87 8.39
N GLU A 130 16.71 -10.35 7.70
CA GLU A 130 18.06 -10.16 8.22
C GLU A 130 18.22 -8.72 8.74
N PRO A 131 19.12 -8.46 9.72
CA PRO A 131 19.34 -7.12 10.27
C PRO A 131 19.70 -6.06 9.21
N SER A 132 20.29 -6.48 8.09
CA SER A 132 20.65 -5.63 6.95
C SER A 132 19.45 -4.92 6.30
N VAL A 133 18.24 -5.49 6.39
CA VAL A 133 17.02 -4.95 5.75
C VAL A 133 16.02 -4.38 6.75
N GLU A 134 16.19 -4.62 8.06
CA GLU A 134 15.29 -4.09 9.11
C GLU A 134 15.18 -2.57 9.08
N LYS A 135 16.29 -1.87 8.84
CA LYS A 135 16.31 -0.40 8.76
C LYS A 135 15.44 0.12 7.61
N GLU A 136 15.49 -0.53 6.46
CA GLU A 136 14.70 -0.13 5.29
C GLU A 136 13.22 -0.48 5.48
N ILE A 137 12.92 -1.64 6.08
CA ILE A 137 11.55 -1.99 6.53
C ILE A 137 11.01 -0.91 7.47
N GLY A 138 11.81 -0.49 8.46
CA GLY A 138 11.43 0.58 9.39
C GLY A 138 11.13 1.91 8.69
N ARG A 139 11.86 2.27 7.64
CA ARG A 139 11.58 3.47 6.83
C ARG A 139 10.26 3.36 6.07
N VAL A 140 9.99 2.21 5.46
CA VAL A 140 8.70 1.93 4.80
C VAL A 140 7.56 2.06 5.80
N MET A 141 7.68 1.42 6.98
CA MET A 141 6.69 1.48 8.06
C MET A 141 6.50 2.89 8.61
N GLY A 142 7.57 3.67 8.71
CA GLY A 142 7.51 5.09 9.07
C GLY A 142 6.72 5.91 8.04
N GLY A 143 6.88 5.62 6.75
CA GLY A 143 6.07 6.19 5.68
C GLY A 143 4.58 5.86 5.81
N PHE A 144 4.24 4.58 5.99
CA PHE A 144 2.84 4.18 6.22
C PHE A 144 2.27 4.79 7.50
N SER A 145 3.07 4.93 8.57
CA SER A 145 2.64 5.61 9.79
C SER A 145 2.30 7.09 9.54
N ARG A 146 3.07 7.79 8.69
CA ARG A 146 2.75 9.16 8.27
C ARG A 146 1.45 9.21 7.47
N LEU A 147 1.22 8.25 6.57
CA LEU A 147 0.00 8.14 5.78
C LEU A 147 -1.24 7.93 6.68
N ILE A 148 -1.15 7.00 7.64
CA ILE A 148 -2.21 6.72 8.61
C ILE A 148 -2.50 7.98 9.44
N ARG A 149 -1.46 8.63 9.98
CA ARG A 149 -1.60 9.87 10.76
C ARG A 149 -2.27 10.97 9.95
N PHE A 150 -1.93 11.12 8.67
CA PHE A 150 -2.60 12.10 7.80
C PHE A 150 -4.12 11.89 7.80
N PHE A 151 -4.59 10.66 7.55
CA PHE A 151 -6.02 10.38 7.52
C PHE A 151 -6.68 10.44 8.90
N LEU A 152 -5.96 10.11 9.98
CA LEU A 152 -6.46 10.21 11.35
C LEU A 152 -6.71 11.67 11.75
N PHE A 153 -5.78 12.58 11.44
CA PHE A 153 -5.87 14.00 11.79
C PHE A 153 -6.61 14.85 10.75
N ARG A 154 -7.01 14.25 9.63
CA ARG A 154 -7.70 14.95 8.53
C ARG A 154 -8.98 15.66 8.95
N PRO A 155 -9.90 15.07 9.74
CA PRO A 155 -11.12 15.78 10.17
C PRO A 155 -10.79 17.05 10.97
N LEU A 156 -9.82 16.97 11.87
CA LEU A 156 -9.37 18.11 12.68
C LEU A 156 -8.74 19.22 11.83
N ARG A 157 -7.97 18.86 10.80
CA ARG A 157 -7.38 19.82 9.85
C ARG A 157 -8.43 20.51 8.97
N ARG A 158 -9.53 19.83 8.63
CA ARG A 158 -10.64 20.43 7.89
C ARG A 158 -11.44 21.39 8.77
N LEU A 159 -11.73 20.97 10.01
CA LEU A 159 -12.36 21.83 11.02
C LEU A 159 -11.55 23.10 11.28
N SER A 160 -10.22 22.99 11.44
CA SER A 160 -9.37 24.16 11.67
C SER A 160 -9.25 25.08 10.45
N ARG A 161 -9.26 24.53 9.22
CA ARG A 161 -9.35 25.34 7.99
C ARG A 161 -10.67 26.10 7.90
N TRP A 162 -11.78 25.48 8.30
CA TRP A 162 -13.09 26.12 8.31
C TRP A 162 -13.23 27.19 9.40
N LEU A 163 -12.61 26.97 10.57
CA LEU A 163 -12.60 27.91 11.69
C LEU A 163 -11.59 29.05 11.56
N ARG A 164 -10.67 29.02 10.58
CA ARG A 164 -9.86 30.20 10.25
C ARG A 164 -10.79 31.22 9.59
N PRO A 165 -11.11 32.36 10.23
CA PRO A 165 -11.86 33.41 9.57
C PRO A 165 -11.07 33.87 8.35
N LEU A 166 -11.77 34.17 7.27
CA LEU A 166 -11.28 34.92 6.11
C LEU A 166 -10.74 36.29 6.58
N ASN A 167 -9.53 36.34 7.15
CA ASN A 167 -8.83 37.57 7.48
C ASN A 167 -8.08 38.16 6.27
N SER A 168 -8.45 37.76 5.04
CA SER A 168 -7.89 38.32 3.79
C SER A 168 -8.90 39.15 3.01
N ALA A 169 -9.82 39.83 3.69
CA ALA A 169 -10.63 40.90 3.12
C ALA A 169 -10.32 42.22 3.84
N ARG A 170 -9.15 42.79 3.53
CA ARG A 170 -8.77 44.20 3.68
C ARG A 170 -7.68 44.43 2.62
N GLU A 171 -8.08 44.77 1.39
CA GLU A 171 -8.20 46.15 0.86
C GLU A 171 -6.84 46.83 0.67
N PRO A 172 -6.67 47.72 -0.33
CA PRO A 172 -7.12 47.70 -1.72
C PRO A 172 -5.94 47.67 -2.72
#